data_AF-A0A950X6C0-F1
#
_entry.id   AF-A0A950X6C0-F1
#
_cell.length_a   1.000
_cell.length_b   1.000
_cell.length_c   1.000
_cell.angle_alpha   90.00
_cell.angle_beta   90.00
_cell.angle_gamma   90.00
#
_symmetry.space_group_name_H-M   'P 1'
#
loop_
_entity.id
_entity.type
_entity.pdbx_description
1 polymer ?
#
loop_
_entity_poly.entity_id
_entity_poly.type
_entity_poly.pdbx_seq_one_letter_code
_entity_poly.pdbx_strand_id
1 'polypeptide(L)'
;MSCVSATYSIWKYQRHFRAAAKYFAERVFKALDQLFEPQLFLVGILADLDVDRLPACVEPERDFWIDAERFNGVLALAQSLIPTYPETGMLQSHPLAQQRQEKALFYRSIRDAVKKTVESESAAGSSLRYSVSLPTRLEGYLVCTVLGLQDDVIRGYYELKRSVVRVHKHRDAEVAVSLIDAATNELLERLRQELQKPDPGLAELSIDPDDIIRAAGRLLCRNTVTRIDRIEGRHDLFNACSTISSLGYEKSVASGRMILCRKGHPSILPQISLLKPEKLSKYRAARKLFQLASDYLSLHSDSEEVFGLVSLRDYDEFQEDLFEMHVLGHQHWELNHAGHTLMKVRYGVPSLPRLSFDEAKLRSDLARIFRSITGEDISRLVKLIRAAEDAAHGALLIIDENSAAEAHRLRKQGMSVHSCLLTPDLLRQLTTVDGAILLSPDGMCHGFGTILDGMATESGDPSRGARYNSALRYVESAWPRLAVVVSEDGGIDFIPDLPPAIRRSAIDRAIAEIKELRGVTRISRARYDSALDFLDEHRFYLRQEDCDTINSIVEFVETALRKQERAEVWIIRQKFVPNPQLNEELFYQQE
;
A
#
# COMPACT_ATOMS: atom_id res chain seq x y z
N MET A 1 3.39 4.79 -53.89
CA MET A 1 3.73 4.10 -52.63
C MET A 1 3.25 4.98 -51.48
N SER A 2 1.99 4.80 -51.08
CA SER A 2 1.42 5.42 -49.89
C SER A 2 1.97 4.66 -48.68
N CYS A 3 2.85 5.29 -47.92
CA CYS A 3 3.27 4.79 -46.62
C CYS A 3 2.04 4.91 -45.69
N VAL A 4 1.29 3.83 -45.55
CA VAL A 4 0.19 3.73 -44.60
C VAL A 4 0.84 3.78 -43.22
N SER A 5 0.63 4.88 -42.50
CA SER A 5 1.05 5.03 -41.11
C SER A 5 0.39 3.92 -40.31
N ALA A 6 1.15 2.90 -39.90
CA ALA A 6 0.67 1.88 -38.96
C ALA A 6 0.06 2.58 -37.74
N THR A 7 -1.10 2.12 -37.29
CA THR A 7 -1.81 2.74 -36.17
C THR A 7 -1.13 2.27 -34.88
N TYR A 8 -0.56 3.20 -34.12
CA TYR A 8 0.14 2.91 -32.85
C TYR A 8 -0.81 2.55 -31.69
N SER A 9 -2.12 2.70 -31.90
CA SER A 9 -3.15 2.48 -30.89
C SER A 9 -3.71 1.06 -30.96
N ILE A 10 -3.87 0.45 -29.78
CA ILE A 10 -4.50 -0.84 -29.55
C ILE A 10 -6.02 -0.73 -29.76
N TRP A 11 -6.65 0.29 -29.13
CA TRP A 11 -8.06 0.64 -29.31
C TRP A 11 -8.32 2.12 -28.93
N LYS A 12 -9.48 2.65 -29.35
CA LYS A 12 -9.84 4.09 -29.24
C LYS A 12 -9.72 4.69 -27.84
N TYR A 13 -10.07 3.96 -26.78
CA TYR A 13 -10.21 4.50 -25.42
C TYR A 13 -9.05 4.11 -24.46
N GLN A 14 -7.96 3.55 -24.99
CA GLN A 14 -6.83 3.04 -24.19
C GLN A 14 -6.24 4.06 -23.20
N ARG A 15 -6.17 5.33 -23.60
CA ARG A 15 -5.62 6.41 -22.77
C ARG A 15 -6.49 6.70 -21.56
N HIS A 16 -7.81 6.76 -21.75
CA HIS A 16 -8.77 6.96 -20.68
C HIS A 16 -8.77 5.77 -19.72
N PHE A 17 -8.76 4.55 -20.27
CA PHE A 17 -8.64 3.34 -19.47
C PHE A 17 -7.38 3.36 -18.60
N ARG A 18 -6.21 3.64 -19.19
CA ARG A 18 -4.93 3.70 -18.46
C ARG A 18 -4.95 4.77 -17.37
N ALA A 19 -5.39 5.99 -17.70
CA ALA A 19 -5.43 7.10 -16.74
C ALA A 19 -6.34 6.78 -15.55
N ALA A 20 -7.54 6.25 -15.82
CA ALA A 20 -8.45 5.81 -14.77
C ALA A 20 -7.82 4.66 -13.94
N ALA A 21 -7.27 3.63 -14.59
CA ALA A 21 -6.62 2.52 -13.92
C ALA A 21 -5.45 2.97 -13.01
N LYS A 22 -4.62 3.92 -13.47
CA LYS A 22 -3.55 4.53 -12.66
C LYS A 22 -4.11 5.22 -11.42
N TYR A 23 -5.15 6.04 -11.60
CA TYR A 23 -5.81 6.72 -10.48
C TYR A 23 -6.37 5.75 -9.44
N PHE A 24 -6.98 4.63 -9.87
CA PHE A 24 -7.44 3.60 -8.93
C PHE A 24 -6.30 2.86 -8.24
N ALA A 25 -5.21 2.58 -8.96
CA ALA A 25 -4.01 2.01 -8.36
C ALA A 25 -3.46 2.94 -7.26
N GLU A 26 -3.31 4.24 -7.56
CA GLU A 26 -2.89 5.25 -6.58
C GLU A 26 -3.79 5.23 -5.33
N ARG A 27 -5.13 5.21 -5.50
CA ARG A 27 -6.05 5.17 -4.35
C ARG A 27 -5.94 3.88 -3.53
N VAL A 28 -5.82 2.71 -4.17
CA VAL A 28 -5.70 1.42 -3.48
C VAL A 28 -4.39 1.35 -2.70
N PHE A 29 -3.27 1.68 -3.32
CA PHE A 29 -1.96 1.53 -2.68
C PHE A 29 -1.68 2.64 -1.68
N LYS A 30 -2.11 3.89 -1.91
CA LYS A 30 -2.01 4.95 -0.90
C LYS A 30 -2.86 4.67 0.34
N ALA A 31 -3.99 3.97 0.19
CA ALA A 31 -4.78 3.51 1.33
C ALA A 31 -4.06 2.41 2.16
N LEU A 32 -3.13 1.65 1.55
CA LEU A 32 -2.28 0.69 2.26
C LEU A 32 -1.05 1.38 2.88
N ASP A 33 -0.34 2.21 2.11
CA ASP A 33 0.77 3.06 2.54
C ASP A 33 0.88 4.29 1.63
N GLN A 34 0.92 5.49 2.21
CA GLN A 34 0.98 6.76 1.49
C GLN A 34 2.26 6.94 0.65
N LEU A 35 3.33 6.18 0.97
CA LEU A 35 4.60 6.22 0.22
C LEU A 35 4.51 5.57 -1.17
N PHE A 36 3.41 4.87 -1.48
CA PHE A 36 3.24 4.31 -2.82
C PHE A 36 2.89 5.38 -3.86
N GLU A 37 3.62 5.33 -4.98
CA GLU A 37 3.38 6.09 -6.20
C GLU A 37 3.32 5.11 -7.40
N PRO A 38 2.19 4.42 -7.61
CA PRO A 38 2.11 3.35 -8.60
C PRO A 38 2.35 3.84 -10.03
N GLN A 39 3.20 3.12 -10.76
CA GLN A 39 3.33 3.26 -12.20
C GLN A 39 2.40 2.26 -12.90
N LEU A 40 1.61 2.71 -13.89
CA LEU A 40 0.72 1.84 -14.64
C LEU A 40 0.76 2.14 -16.15
N PHE A 41 0.96 1.08 -16.93
CA PHE A 41 0.96 1.12 -18.39
C PHE A 41 0.36 -0.15 -18.98
N LEU A 42 0.04 -0.12 -20.28
CA LEU A 42 -0.54 -1.24 -21.00
C LEU A 42 0.42 -1.76 -22.06
N VAL A 43 0.40 -3.08 -22.28
CA VAL A 43 1.15 -3.76 -23.33
C VAL A 43 0.18 -4.58 -24.16
N GLY A 44 0.07 -4.27 -25.45
CA GLY A 44 -0.72 -5.04 -26.42
C GLY A 44 0.19 -5.90 -27.28
N ILE A 45 -0.02 -7.21 -27.31
CA ILE A 45 0.71 -8.15 -28.18
C ILE A 45 -0.23 -8.62 -29.29
N LEU A 46 0.16 -8.45 -30.55
CA LEU A 46 -0.71 -8.78 -31.69
C LEU A 46 -1.02 -10.28 -31.69
N ALA A 47 -2.31 -10.64 -31.58
CA ALA A 47 -2.75 -12.03 -31.52
C ALA A 47 -2.97 -12.63 -32.91
N ASP A 48 -3.41 -11.80 -33.85
CA ASP A 48 -3.75 -12.17 -35.23
C ASP A 48 -2.78 -11.49 -36.18
N LEU A 49 -2.15 -12.26 -37.08
CA LEU A 49 -1.25 -11.70 -38.10
C LEU A 49 -2.01 -10.70 -38.98
N ASP A 50 -1.64 -9.43 -38.87
CA ASP A 50 -2.17 -8.33 -39.66
C ASP A 50 -1.00 -7.43 -40.08
N VAL A 51 -0.83 -7.24 -41.39
CA VAL A 51 0.32 -6.53 -41.97
C VAL A 51 0.22 -5.02 -41.73
N ASP A 52 -0.98 -4.50 -41.47
CA ASP A 52 -1.23 -3.08 -41.24
C ASP A 52 -1.10 -2.69 -39.76
N ARG A 53 -0.75 -3.65 -38.88
CA ARG A 53 -0.67 -3.49 -37.43
C ARG A 53 0.70 -3.83 -36.87
N LEU A 54 1.07 -3.14 -35.79
CA LEU A 54 2.35 -3.36 -35.13
C LEU A 54 2.32 -4.68 -34.34
N PRO A 55 3.44 -5.44 -34.29
CA PRO A 55 3.50 -6.70 -33.55
C PRO A 55 3.28 -6.54 -32.04
N ALA A 56 3.66 -5.38 -31.50
CA ALA A 56 3.35 -4.98 -30.14
C ALA A 56 3.12 -3.47 -30.07
N CYS A 57 2.34 -3.06 -29.06
CA CYS A 57 2.04 -1.67 -28.73
C CYS A 57 2.19 -1.45 -27.22
N VAL A 58 2.57 -0.24 -26.82
CA VAL A 58 2.64 0.19 -25.42
C VAL A 58 1.82 1.47 -25.27
N GLU A 59 1.07 1.60 -24.18
CA GLU A 59 0.36 2.83 -23.82
C GLU A 59 0.85 3.25 -22.42
N PRO A 60 1.55 4.40 -22.28
CA PRO A 60 1.70 5.49 -23.27
C PRO A 60 2.55 5.14 -24.51
N GLU A 61 2.10 5.60 -25.69
CA GLU A 61 2.73 5.30 -26.99
C GLU A 61 4.06 6.02 -27.25
N ARG A 62 4.30 7.16 -26.59
CA ARG A 62 5.45 8.03 -26.85
C ARG A 62 6.07 8.49 -25.55
N ASP A 63 7.38 8.73 -25.59
CA ASP A 63 8.17 9.29 -24.49
C ASP A 63 8.08 8.42 -23.20
N PHE A 64 7.81 7.12 -23.34
CA PHE A 64 7.80 6.15 -22.24
C PHE A 64 9.14 5.40 -22.16
N TRP A 65 9.51 4.92 -20.97
CA TRP A 65 10.85 4.36 -20.73
C TRP A 65 11.10 3.02 -21.44
N ILE A 66 10.04 2.33 -21.88
CA ILE A 66 10.13 1.07 -22.62
C ILE A 66 9.41 1.17 -23.97
N ASP A 67 10.17 0.94 -25.04
CA ASP A 67 9.66 0.98 -26.40
C ASP A 67 8.84 -0.27 -26.75
N ALA A 68 7.81 -0.09 -27.58
CA ALA A 68 6.96 -1.20 -28.02
C ALA A 68 7.74 -2.32 -28.74
N GLU A 69 8.82 -1.98 -29.46
CA GLU A 69 9.63 -2.95 -30.20
C GLU A 69 10.29 -4.01 -29.29
N ARG A 70 10.51 -3.69 -28.01
CA ARG A 70 11.03 -4.64 -27.02
C ARG A 70 10.10 -5.82 -26.80
N PHE A 71 8.81 -5.64 -27.07
CA PHE A 71 7.79 -6.66 -26.91
C PHE A 71 7.53 -7.50 -28.17
N ASN A 72 8.19 -7.22 -29.30
CA ASN A 72 8.00 -7.97 -30.56
C ASN A 72 8.31 -9.48 -30.41
N GLY A 73 9.21 -9.84 -29.49
CA GLY A 73 9.59 -11.23 -29.21
C GLY A 73 8.70 -11.98 -28.21
N VAL A 74 7.69 -11.33 -27.62
CA VAL A 74 6.90 -11.88 -26.50
C VAL A 74 6.18 -13.17 -26.87
N LEU A 75 5.60 -13.29 -28.06
CA LEU A 75 4.91 -14.52 -28.48
C LEU A 75 5.87 -15.72 -28.54
N ALA A 76 7.07 -15.52 -29.08
CA ALA A 76 8.07 -16.58 -29.17
C ALA A 76 8.59 -16.97 -27.77
N LEU A 77 8.83 -15.97 -26.91
CA LEU A 77 9.20 -16.20 -25.52
C LEU A 77 8.10 -16.98 -24.78
N ALA A 78 6.84 -16.56 -24.91
CA ALA A 78 5.69 -17.22 -24.30
C ALA A 78 5.57 -18.70 -24.74
N GLN A 79 5.77 -19.01 -26.01
CA GLN A 79 5.78 -20.40 -26.50
C GLN A 79 6.90 -21.22 -25.86
N SER A 80 8.08 -20.64 -25.66
CA SER A 80 9.21 -21.32 -25.01
C SER A 80 8.99 -21.60 -23.51
N LEU A 81 8.10 -20.85 -22.85
CA LEU A 81 7.80 -21.01 -21.41
C LEU A 81 6.80 -22.13 -21.13
N ILE A 82 5.86 -22.42 -22.06
CA ILE A 82 4.81 -23.41 -21.84
C ILE A 82 5.36 -24.78 -21.39
N PRO A 83 6.42 -25.36 -22.00
CA PRO A 83 6.97 -26.65 -21.57
C PRO A 83 7.51 -26.66 -20.13
N THR A 84 7.79 -25.49 -19.54
CA THR A 84 8.33 -25.38 -18.17
C THR A 84 7.25 -25.50 -17.09
N TYR A 85 5.97 -25.35 -17.44
CA TYR A 85 4.88 -25.44 -16.49
C TYR A 85 4.54 -26.90 -16.15
N PRO A 86 4.37 -27.23 -14.85
CA PRO A 86 4.05 -28.60 -14.43
C PRO A 86 2.71 -29.10 -14.98
N GLU A 87 1.76 -28.19 -15.26
CA GLU A 87 0.44 -28.51 -15.81
C GLU A 87 0.47 -28.86 -17.30
N THR A 88 1.56 -28.61 -18.03
CA THR A 88 1.63 -28.88 -19.48
C THR A 88 1.47 -30.36 -19.81
N GLY A 89 1.89 -31.25 -18.91
CA GLY A 89 1.68 -32.69 -19.04
C GLY A 89 0.31 -33.19 -18.60
N MET A 90 -0.58 -32.33 -18.10
CA MET A 90 -1.90 -32.73 -17.59
C MET A 90 -2.92 -32.85 -18.73
N LEU A 91 -3.56 -34.01 -18.84
CA LEU A 91 -4.63 -34.27 -19.81
C LEU A 91 -6.00 -34.21 -19.15
N GLN A 92 -6.92 -33.48 -19.77
CA GLN A 92 -8.32 -33.42 -19.36
C GLN A 92 -9.15 -34.43 -20.16
N SER A 93 -10.03 -35.15 -19.48
CA SER A 93 -10.93 -36.12 -20.12
C SER A 93 -11.97 -35.47 -21.03
N HIS A 94 -12.34 -34.22 -20.75
CA HIS A 94 -13.34 -33.48 -21.52
C HIS A 94 -12.68 -32.46 -22.47
N PRO A 95 -13.01 -32.44 -23.78
CA PRO A 95 -12.38 -31.54 -24.75
C PRO A 95 -12.46 -30.04 -24.40
N LEU A 96 -13.61 -29.56 -23.91
CA LEU A 96 -13.74 -28.16 -23.45
C LEU A 96 -12.86 -27.85 -22.23
N ALA A 97 -12.63 -28.82 -21.35
CA ALA A 97 -11.74 -28.62 -20.21
C ALA A 97 -10.28 -28.58 -20.67
N GLN A 98 -9.90 -29.42 -21.63
CA GLN A 98 -8.58 -29.41 -22.28
C GLN A 98 -8.30 -28.05 -22.94
N GLN A 99 -9.24 -27.57 -23.76
CA GLN A 99 -9.11 -26.27 -24.43
C GLN A 99 -9.00 -25.11 -23.43
N ARG A 100 -9.76 -25.15 -22.32
CA ARG A 100 -9.66 -24.13 -21.26
C ARG A 100 -8.30 -24.14 -20.59
N GLN A 101 -7.73 -25.31 -20.31
CA GLN A 101 -6.40 -25.44 -19.73
C GLN A 101 -5.32 -24.93 -20.68
N GLU A 102 -5.35 -25.34 -21.95
CA GLU A 102 -4.40 -24.87 -22.97
C GLU A 102 -4.44 -23.34 -23.11
N LYS A 103 -5.64 -22.77 -23.15
CA LYS A 103 -5.82 -21.31 -23.18
C LYS A 103 -5.29 -20.63 -21.92
N ALA A 104 -5.53 -21.21 -20.75
CA ALA A 104 -5.02 -20.67 -19.49
C ALA A 104 -3.48 -20.69 -19.43
N LEU A 105 -2.85 -21.78 -19.88
CA LEU A 105 -1.38 -21.90 -19.97
C LEU A 105 -0.80 -20.91 -20.97
N PHE A 106 -1.44 -20.72 -22.11
CA PHE A 106 -1.04 -19.72 -23.09
C PHE A 106 -1.15 -18.30 -22.54
N TYR A 107 -2.23 -17.96 -21.84
CA TYR A 107 -2.37 -16.62 -21.24
C TYR A 107 -1.37 -16.38 -20.10
N ARG A 108 -1.09 -17.41 -19.29
CA ARG A 108 -0.03 -17.38 -18.28
C ARG A 108 1.34 -17.15 -18.91
N SER A 109 1.65 -17.82 -20.02
CA SER A 109 2.94 -17.65 -20.68
C SER A 109 3.12 -16.28 -21.31
N ILE A 110 2.06 -15.65 -21.83
CA ILE A 110 2.10 -14.27 -22.30
C ILE A 110 2.39 -13.31 -21.15
N ARG A 111 1.68 -13.45 -20.02
CA ARG A 111 1.94 -12.64 -18.81
C ARG A 111 3.40 -12.77 -18.36
N ASP A 112 3.90 -13.99 -18.25
CA ASP A 112 5.26 -14.26 -17.77
C ASP A 112 6.32 -13.76 -18.76
N ALA A 113 6.07 -13.85 -20.06
CA ALA A 113 6.93 -13.31 -21.10
C ALA A 113 6.98 -11.77 -21.05
N VAL A 114 5.82 -11.10 -20.93
CA VAL A 114 5.76 -9.64 -20.75
C VAL A 114 6.50 -9.23 -19.48
N LYS A 115 6.27 -9.93 -18.36
CA LYS A 115 6.96 -9.66 -17.09
C LYS A 115 8.49 -9.76 -17.24
N LYS A 116 8.98 -10.83 -17.86
CA LYS A 116 10.42 -11.01 -18.13
C LYS A 116 11.00 -9.90 -19.01
N THR A 117 10.27 -9.46 -20.05
CA THR A 117 10.70 -8.35 -20.90
C THR A 117 10.78 -7.02 -20.13
N VAL A 118 9.78 -6.72 -19.31
CA VAL A 118 9.77 -5.51 -18.46
C VAL A 118 10.94 -5.54 -17.47
N GLU A 119 11.15 -6.67 -16.79
CA GLU A 119 12.24 -6.83 -15.82
C GLU A 119 13.62 -6.71 -16.49
N SER A 120 13.81 -7.23 -17.71
CA SER A 120 15.09 -7.15 -18.42
C SER A 120 15.44 -5.76 -18.94
N GLU A 121 14.43 -4.95 -19.28
CA GLU A 121 14.62 -3.59 -19.78
C GLU A 121 14.65 -2.57 -18.64
N SER A 122 14.06 -2.89 -17.49
CA SER A 122 14.18 -2.06 -16.30
C SER A 122 15.65 -1.98 -15.87
N ALA A 123 16.15 -0.77 -15.58
CA ALA A 123 17.54 -0.57 -15.19
C ALA A 123 17.91 -1.48 -14.02
N ALA A 124 19.13 -2.01 -14.02
CA ALA A 124 19.67 -2.74 -12.87
C ALA A 124 19.69 -1.80 -11.65
N GLY A 125 18.72 -1.96 -10.74
CA GLY A 125 18.46 -1.02 -9.64
C GLY A 125 17.18 -0.18 -9.76
N SER A 126 16.25 -0.52 -10.66
CA SER A 126 14.88 0.02 -10.64
C SER A 126 14.33 -0.04 -9.21
N SER A 127 13.87 1.11 -8.70
CA SER A 127 13.17 1.18 -7.42
C SER A 127 11.76 0.59 -7.48
N LEU A 128 11.32 0.09 -8.65
CA LEU A 128 10.00 -0.49 -8.85
C LEU A 128 10.07 -2.01 -9.04
N ARG A 129 9.16 -2.71 -8.36
CA ARG A 129 8.82 -4.12 -8.58
C ARG A 129 7.59 -4.20 -9.49
N TYR A 130 7.69 -4.96 -10.59
CA TYR A 130 6.64 -5.04 -11.60
C TYR A 130 5.79 -6.32 -11.50
N SER A 131 4.49 -6.14 -11.70
CA SER A 131 3.47 -7.19 -11.79
C SER A 131 2.64 -6.99 -13.05
N VAL A 132 2.18 -8.10 -13.64
CA VAL A 132 1.52 -8.11 -14.95
C VAL A 132 0.21 -8.90 -14.86
N SER A 133 -0.88 -8.35 -15.38
CA SER A 133 -2.16 -9.05 -15.46
C SER A 133 -2.11 -10.19 -16.48
N LEU A 134 -3.02 -11.16 -16.37
CA LEU A 134 -3.30 -12.03 -17.51
C LEU A 134 -3.83 -11.19 -18.70
N PRO A 135 -3.54 -11.59 -19.95
CA PRO A 135 -3.98 -10.85 -21.12
C PRO A 135 -5.50 -10.93 -21.33
N THR A 136 -6.06 -9.86 -21.89
CA THR A 136 -7.42 -9.81 -22.44
C THR A 136 -7.35 -9.54 -23.94
N ARG A 137 -8.12 -10.30 -24.72
CA ARG A 137 -8.18 -10.08 -26.18
C ARG A 137 -9.07 -8.87 -26.48
N LEU A 138 -8.50 -7.84 -27.09
CA LEU A 138 -9.18 -6.60 -27.44
C LEU A 138 -8.71 -6.13 -28.81
N GLU A 139 -9.64 -5.96 -29.74
CA GLU A 139 -9.38 -5.54 -31.13
C GLU A 139 -8.13 -6.21 -31.73
N GLY A 140 -8.01 -7.54 -31.68
CA GLY A 140 -6.88 -8.29 -32.27
C GLY A 140 -5.58 -8.32 -31.45
N TYR A 141 -5.48 -7.59 -30.34
CA TYR A 141 -4.34 -7.63 -29.42
C TYR A 141 -4.66 -8.43 -28.14
N LEU A 142 -3.64 -9.06 -27.57
CA LEU A 142 -3.61 -9.56 -26.19
C LEU A 142 -3.06 -8.44 -25.29
N VAL A 143 -3.96 -7.78 -24.57
CA VAL A 143 -3.63 -6.61 -23.74
C VAL A 143 -3.38 -7.04 -22.30
N CYS A 144 -2.18 -6.75 -21.81
CA CYS A 144 -1.78 -6.87 -20.41
C CYS A 144 -1.72 -5.50 -19.75
N THR A 145 -2.15 -5.41 -18.49
CA THR A 145 -1.86 -4.26 -17.63
C THR A 145 -0.58 -4.55 -16.83
N VAL A 146 0.34 -3.59 -16.81
CA VAL A 146 1.58 -3.67 -16.04
C VAL A 146 1.53 -2.63 -14.92
N LEU A 147 1.78 -3.07 -13.69
CA LEU A 147 1.81 -2.25 -12.49
C LEU A 147 3.22 -2.32 -11.88
N GLY A 148 3.83 -1.16 -11.63
CA GLY A 148 5.08 -1.01 -10.89
C GLY A 148 4.84 -0.34 -9.55
N LEU A 149 5.38 -0.91 -8.47
CA LEU A 149 5.29 -0.39 -7.10
C LEU A 149 6.68 -0.26 -6.48
N GLN A 150 6.86 0.71 -5.59
CA GLN A 150 8.10 1.01 -4.87
C GLN A 150 8.61 -0.21 -4.08
N ASP A 151 9.74 -0.78 -4.50
CA ASP A 151 10.33 -1.99 -3.92
C ASP A 151 10.90 -1.77 -2.53
N ASP A 152 11.39 -0.55 -2.24
CA ASP A 152 11.81 -0.12 -0.91
C ASP A 152 10.64 -0.05 0.07
N VAL A 153 9.49 0.48 -0.35
CA VAL A 153 8.25 0.45 0.44
C VAL A 153 7.82 -0.99 0.67
N ILE A 154 7.78 -1.83 -0.39
CA ILE A 154 7.42 -3.26 -0.24
C ILE A 154 8.34 -3.99 0.75
N ARG A 155 9.66 -3.77 0.67
CA ARG A 155 10.65 -4.38 1.57
C ARG A 155 10.55 -3.89 3.01
N GLY A 156 9.87 -2.77 3.26
CA GLY A 156 9.51 -2.32 4.61
C GLY A 156 8.57 -3.30 5.31
N TYR A 157 7.78 -4.06 4.55
CA TYR A 157 6.81 -5.03 5.06
C TYR A 157 7.34 -6.47 5.03
N TYR A 158 6.88 -7.28 5.99
CA TYR A 158 7.21 -8.70 6.00
C TYR A 158 6.55 -9.43 4.82
N GLU A 159 7.36 -10.13 4.04
CA GLU A 159 6.91 -10.96 2.92
C GLU A 159 7.30 -12.43 3.14
N LEU A 160 6.33 -13.31 2.88
CA LEU A 160 6.60 -14.73 2.68
C LEU A 160 7.55 -14.91 1.47
N LYS A 161 8.35 -15.96 1.48
CA LYS A 161 9.36 -16.27 0.45
C LYS A 161 8.80 -17.08 -0.71
N ARG A 162 7.75 -17.88 -0.51
CA ARG A 162 7.19 -18.74 -1.58
C ARG A 162 5.96 -18.10 -2.21
N SER A 163 6.06 -17.71 -3.48
CA SER A 163 4.93 -17.25 -4.30
C SER A 163 4.20 -18.37 -5.04
N VAL A 164 4.70 -19.62 -4.93
CA VAL A 164 4.14 -20.81 -5.56
C VAL A 164 4.15 -21.96 -4.56
N VAL A 165 3.03 -22.67 -4.46
CA VAL A 165 2.90 -23.88 -3.64
C VAL A 165 2.36 -25.04 -4.46
N ARG A 166 2.94 -26.21 -4.22
CA ARG A 166 2.53 -27.44 -4.92
C ARG A 166 1.26 -28.01 -4.29
N VAL A 167 0.15 -27.92 -5.02
CA VAL A 167 -1.16 -28.45 -4.58
C VAL A 167 -1.40 -29.88 -5.05
N HIS A 168 -0.78 -30.29 -6.16
CA HIS A 168 -0.84 -31.66 -6.67
C HIS A 168 0.48 -32.02 -7.37
N LYS A 169 0.72 -33.32 -7.65
CA LYS A 169 1.94 -33.80 -8.32
C LYS A 169 2.24 -33.10 -9.67
N HIS A 170 1.20 -32.62 -10.34
CA HIS A 170 1.25 -31.99 -11.66
C HIS A 170 0.60 -30.61 -11.68
N ARG A 171 0.46 -29.97 -10.52
CA ARG A 171 -0.19 -28.66 -10.43
C ARG A 171 0.37 -27.84 -9.28
N ASP A 172 0.75 -26.63 -9.63
CA ASP A 172 1.15 -25.62 -8.69
C ASP A 172 0.05 -24.54 -8.59
N ALA A 173 -0.02 -23.89 -7.44
CA ALA A 173 -0.88 -22.75 -7.20
C ALA A 173 -0.02 -21.52 -6.92
N GLU A 174 -0.27 -20.45 -7.65
CA GLU A 174 0.28 -19.13 -7.32
C GLU A 174 -0.42 -18.61 -6.07
N VAL A 175 0.37 -18.18 -5.10
CA VAL A 175 -0.10 -17.71 -3.80
C VAL A 175 0.56 -16.39 -3.46
N ALA A 176 -0.26 -15.46 -2.99
CA ALA A 176 0.19 -14.16 -2.52
C ALA A 176 1.17 -14.32 -1.34
N VAL A 177 2.20 -13.48 -1.31
CA VAL A 177 3.24 -13.48 -0.26
C VAL A 177 3.02 -12.43 0.83
N SER A 178 2.19 -11.43 0.56
CA SER A 178 1.87 -10.32 1.47
C SER A 178 0.50 -9.74 1.12
N LEU A 179 -0.02 -8.81 1.95
CA LEU A 179 -1.24 -8.07 1.61
C LEU A 179 -1.06 -7.17 0.39
N ILE A 180 0.13 -6.58 0.21
CA ILE A 180 0.46 -5.74 -0.98
C ILE A 180 0.40 -6.59 -2.25
N ASP A 181 1.01 -7.77 -2.23
CA ASP A 181 0.99 -8.70 -3.36
C ASP A 181 -0.45 -9.21 -3.64
N ALA A 182 -1.22 -9.51 -2.59
CA ALA A 182 -2.63 -9.87 -2.74
C ALA A 182 -3.45 -8.72 -3.37
N ALA A 183 -3.25 -7.47 -2.94
CA ALA A 183 -3.93 -6.30 -3.49
C ALA A 183 -3.54 -6.03 -4.95
N THR A 184 -2.27 -6.24 -5.28
CA THR A 184 -1.77 -6.20 -6.66
C THR A 184 -2.50 -7.20 -7.55
N ASN A 185 -2.61 -8.45 -7.10
CA ASN A 185 -3.29 -9.50 -7.86
C ASN A 185 -4.79 -9.21 -8.05
N GLU A 186 -5.49 -8.74 -7.01
CA GLU A 186 -6.91 -8.40 -7.10
C GLU A 186 -7.17 -7.15 -7.97
N LEU A 187 -6.31 -6.13 -7.89
CA LEU A 187 -6.42 -4.96 -8.75
C LEU A 187 -6.22 -5.34 -10.23
N LEU A 188 -5.17 -6.10 -10.53
CA LEU A 188 -4.89 -6.53 -11.90
C LEU A 188 -5.99 -7.43 -12.47
N GLU A 189 -6.59 -8.29 -11.65
CA GLU A 189 -7.75 -9.10 -12.05
C GLU A 189 -8.99 -8.23 -12.27
N ARG A 190 -9.24 -7.23 -11.42
CA ARG A 190 -10.34 -6.28 -11.63
C ARG A 190 -10.16 -5.50 -12.93
N LEU A 191 -8.97 -4.96 -13.19
CA LEU A 191 -8.68 -4.24 -14.43
C LEU A 191 -8.80 -5.15 -15.66
N ARG A 192 -8.42 -6.43 -15.54
CA ARG A 192 -8.64 -7.43 -16.59
C ARG A 192 -10.13 -7.62 -16.90
N GLN A 193 -10.99 -7.68 -15.89
CA GLN A 193 -12.45 -7.77 -16.07
C GLN A 193 -13.02 -6.51 -16.71
N GLU A 194 -12.49 -5.34 -16.36
CA GLU A 194 -12.90 -4.07 -16.99
C GLU A 194 -12.50 -4.01 -18.46
N LEU A 195 -11.33 -4.53 -18.84
CA LEU A 195 -10.91 -4.67 -20.26
C LEU A 195 -11.82 -5.60 -21.09
N GLN A 196 -12.59 -6.49 -20.45
CA GLN A 196 -13.53 -7.38 -21.14
C GLN A 196 -14.89 -6.72 -21.44
N LYS A 197 -15.16 -5.55 -20.87
CA LYS A 197 -16.40 -4.81 -21.13
C LYS A 197 -16.37 -4.19 -22.53
N PRO A 198 -17.54 -3.89 -23.13
CA PRO A 198 -17.60 -3.12 -24.36
C PRO A 198 -16.92 -1.75 -24.18
N ASP A 199 -16.12 -1.34 -25.16
CA ASP A 199 -15.47 -0.02 -25.21
C ASP A 199 -14.74 0.37 -23.90
N PRO A 200 -13.77 -0.45 -23.42
CA PRO A 200 -13.17 -0.24 -22.10
C PRO A 200 -12.46 1.11 -22.04
N GLY A 201 -12.77 1.91 -21.02
CA GLY A 201 -12.28 3.29 -20.86
C GLY A 201 -13.26 4.37 -21.34
N LEU A 202 -14.36 4.02 -22.00
CA LEU A 202 -15.44 4.98 -22.31
C LEU A 202 -16.29 5.31 -21.08
N ALA A 203 -16.63 4.30 -20.29
CA ALA A 203 -17.36 4.46 -19.03
C ALA A 203 -16.40 4.64 -17.85
N GLU A 204 -16.90 5.27 -16.78
CA GLU A 204 -16.17 5.39 -15.53
C GLU A 204 -15.92 4.00 -14.91
N LEU A 205 -14.68 3.75 -14.47
CA LEU A 205 -14.35 2.54 -13.73
C LEU A 205 -14.94 2.69 -12.31
N SER A 206 -15.99 1.93 -12.00
CA SER A 206 -16.58 1.92 -10.66
C SER A 206 -15.82 0.95 -9.74
N ILE A 207 -14.61 1.33 -9.32
CA ILE A 207 -13.77 0.54 -8.40
C ILE A 207 -13.67 1.25 -7.05
N ASP A 208 -14.18 0.62 -5.99
CA ASP A 208 -13.96 1.07 -4.61
C ASP A 208 -12.62 0.51 -4.10
N PRO A 209 -11.67 1.36 -3.64
CA PRO A 209 -10.41 0.89 -3.06
C PRO A 209 -10.60 -0.09 -1.90
N ASP A 210 -11.59 0.14 -1.03
CA ASP A 210 -11.83 -0.70 0.14
C ASP A 210 -12.30 -2.11 -0.27
N ASP A 211 -13.00 -2.23 -1.39
CA ASP A 211 -13.41 -3.52 -1.93
C ASP A 211 -12.22 -4.32 -2.45
N ILE A 212 -11.25 -3.66 -3.09
CA ILE A 212 -10.00 -4.30 -3.53
C ILE A 212 -9.19 -4.75 -2.32
N ILE A 213 -9.04 -3.90 -1.30
CA ILE A 213 -8.29 -4.24 -0.08
C ILE A 213 -8.98 -5.39 0.68
N ARG A 214 -10.31 -5.39 0.76
CA ARG A 214 -11.07 -6.50 1.36
C ARG A 214 -10.92 -7.79 0.57
N ALA A 215 -10.97 -7.73 -0.76
CA ALA A 215 -10.70 -8.87 -1.63
C ALA A 215 -9.26 -9.39 -1.43
N ALA A 216 -8.29 -8.49 -1.28
CA ALA A 216 -6.89 -8.84 -1.02
C ALA A 216 -6.71 -9.59 0.30
N GLY A 217 -7.34 -9.14 1.39
CA GLY A 217 -7.29 -9.86 2.67
C GLY A 217 -7.94 -11.24 2.59
N ARG A 218 -9.04 -11.39 1.84
CA ARG A 218 -9.66 -12.70 1.58
C ARG A 218 -8.75 -13.61 0.75
N LEU A 219 -8.12 -13.07 -0.29
CA LEU A 219 -7.14 -13.78 -1.11
C LEU A 219 -5.97 -14.26 -0.27
N LEU A 220 -5.41 -13.40 0.60
CA LEU A 220 -4.30 -13.76 1.47
C LEU A 220 -4.69 -14.90 2.42
N CYS A 221 -5.84 -14.81 3.10
CA CYS A 221 -6.36 -15.90 3.93
C CYS A 221 -6.59 -17.20 3.14
N ARG A 222 -7.17 -17.12 1.95
CA ARG A 222 -7.36 -18.28 1.07
C ARG A 222 -6.02 -18.93 0.73
N ASN A 223 -5.01 -18.12 0.44
CA ASN A 223 -3.68 -18.58 0.10
C ASN A 223 -2.96 -19.17 1.32
N THR A 224 -3.19 -18.65 2.53
CA THR A 224 -2.80 -19.29 3.79
C THR A 224 -3.39 -20.69 3.93
N VAL A 225 -4.69 -20.88 3.63
CA VAL A 225 -5.32 -22.21 3.64
C VAL A 225 -4.64 -23.16 2.65
N THR A 226 -4.37 -22.68 1.44
CA THR A 226 -3.67 -23.46 0.41
C THR A 226 -2.26 -23.89 0.87
N ARG A 227 -1.56 -23.05 1.65
CA ARG A 227 -0.24 -23.36 2.21
C ARG A 227 -0.29 -24.48 3.27
N ILE A 228 -1.27 -24.42 4.19
CA ILE A 228 -1.33 -25.33 5.34
C ILE A 228 -1.88 -26.72 5.01
N ASP A 229 -2.86 -26.82 4.11
CA ASP A 229 -3.60 -28.07 3.88
C ASP A 229 -3.56 -28.55 2.43
N ARG A 230 -3.01 -27.77 1.49
CA ARG A 230 -2.85 -28.11 0.06
C ARG A 230 -4.14 -28.47 -0.69
N ILE A 231 -5.29 -28.52 0.00
CA ILE A 231 -6.64 -28.46 -0.55
C ILE A 231 -6.85 -27.01 -0.99
N GLU A 232 -7.39 -26.79 -2.20
CA GLU A 232 -7.45 -25.51 -2.95
C GLU A 232 -8.19 -24.33 -2.25
N GLY A 233 -7.83 -23.97 -1.01
CA GLY A 233 -8.32 -22.78 -0.31
C GLY A 233 -9.86 -22.70 -0.23
N ARG A 234 -10.55 -23.84 -0.13
CA ARG A 234 -12.03 -23.88 -0.27
C ARG A 234 -12.79 -23.33 0.93
N HIS A 235 -12.11 -23.13 2.07
CA HIS A 235 -12.72 -22.66 3.30
C HIS A 235 -12.54 -21.15 3.45
N ASP A 236 -13.62 -20.47 3.83
CA ASP A 236 -13.67 -19.02 3.99
C ASP A 236 -13.09 -18.60 5.36
N LEU A 237 -11.78 -18.76 5.49
CA LEU A 237 -11.03 -18.44 6.71
C LEU A 237 -11.22 -16.97 7.12
N PHE A 238 -11.22 -16.05 6.15
CA PHE A 238 -11.38 -14.62 6.42
C PHE A 238 -12.71 -14.33 7.13
N ASN A 239 -13.82 -14.88 6.62
CA ASN A 239 -15.12 -14.70 7.25
C ASN A 239 -15.22 -15.46 8.57
N ALA A 240 -14.57 -16.62 8.71
CA ALA A 240 -14.52 -17.34 9.98
C ALA A 240 -13.82 -16.53 11.08
N CYS A 241 -12.63 -16.01 10.80
CA CYS A 241 -11.85 -15.13 11.69
C CYS A 241 -12.63 -13.86 12.04
N SER A 242 -13.24 -13.20 11.05
CA SER A 242 -14.05 -11.99 11.26
C SER A 242 -15.30 -12.27 12.09
N THR A 243 -15.97 -13.40 11.87
CA THR A 243 -17.16 -13.77 12.64
C THR A 243 -16.78 -14.13 14.08
N ILE A 244 -15.74 -14.94 14.29
CA ILE A 244 -15.26 -15.33 15.62
C ILE A 244 -14.83 -14.11 16.43
N SER A 245 -14.09 -13.17 15.83
CA SER A 245 -13.69 -11.91 16.50
C SER A 245 -14.87 -10.97 16.81
N SER A 246 -15.98 -11.06 16.05
CA SER A 246 -17.17 -10.25 16.30
C SER A 246 -18.05 -10.79 17.46
N LEU A 247 -18.02 -12.10 17.72
CA LEU A 247 -18.92 -12.72 18.69
C LEU A 247 -18.48 -12.47 20.14
N GLY A 248 -19.35 -11.84 20.92
CA GLY A 248 -19.25 -11.84 22.38
C GLY A 248 -19.68 -13.19 22.98
N TYR A 249 -19.10 -13.56 24.12
CA TYR A 249 -19.54 -14.72 24.89
C TYR A 249 -19.41 -14.41 26.38
N GLU A 250 -20.50 -14.58 27.15
CA GLU A 250 -20.54 -14.30 28.61
C GLU A 250 -20.01 -12.90 29.00
N LYS A 251 -20.32 -11.88 28.18
CA LYS A 251 -19.90 -10.46 28.33
C LYS A 251 -18.41 -10.18 28.12
N SER A 252 -17.57 -11.17 27.80
CA SER A 252 -16.18 -10.93 27.39
C SER A 252 -16.05 -10.83 25.87
N VAL A 253 -15.20 -9.89 25.44
CA VAL A 253 -14.76 -9.77 24.05
C VAL A 253 -13.86 -10.95 23.71
N ALA A 254 -13.86 -11.37 22.45
CA ALA A 254 -12.91 -12.37 21.99
C ALA A 254 -11.47 -11.84 22.13
N SER A 255 -10.61 -12.60 22.79
CA SER A 255 -9.18 -12.36 22.89
C SER A 255 -8.47 -13.70 22.91
N GLY A 256 -7.30 -13.80 22.27
CA GLY A 256 -6.51 -15.03 22.23
C GLY A 256 -6.05 -15.40 20.83
N ARG A 257 -5.40 -16.56 20.70
CA ARG A 257 -4.75 -17.00 19.47
C ARG A 257 -5.32 -18.30 18.93
N MET A 258 -5.38 -18.38 17.61
CA MET A 258 -5.66 -19.59 16.86
C MET A 258 -4.46 -19.93 15.98
N ILE A 259 -3.94 -21.14 16.10
CA ILE A 259 -2.91 -21.67 15.20
C ILE A 259 -3.59 -22.36 14.04
N LEU A 260 -3.15 -22.00 12.85
CA LEU A 260 -3.61 -22.48 11.56
C LEU A 260 -2.51 -23.38 10.97
N CYS A 261 -2.69 -24.68 11.05
CA CYS A 261 -1.81 -25.68 10.45
C CYS A 261 -2.49 -27.05 10.37
N ARG A 262 -1.95 -27.94 9.53
CA ARG A 262 -2.40 -29.35 9.48
C ARG A 262 -2.37 -30.03 10.85
N LYS A 263 -3.27 -30.99 11.07
CA LYS A 263 -3.48 -31.65 12.38
C LYS A 263 -2.22 -32.22 13.03
N GLY A 264 -1.30 -32.77 12.23
CA GLY A 264 -0.08 -33.44 12.70
C GLY A 264 1.19 -32.62 12.50
N HIS A 265 1.11 -31.28 12.51
CA HIS A 265 2.27 -30.43 12.31
C HIS A 265 3.32 -30.65 13.42
N PRO A 266 4.63 -30.74 13.12
CA PRO A 266 5.66 -31.07 14.12
C PRO A 266 5.88 -29.98 15.17
N SER A 267 5.61 -28.72 14.84
CA SER A 267 5.79 -27.56 15.73
C SER A 267 4.59 -27.26 16.64
N ILE A 268 3.59 -28.13 16.70
CA ILE A 268 2.48 -28.02 17.66
C ILE A 268 2.53 -29.15 18.68
N LEU A 269 2.15 -28.83 19.91
CA LEU A 269 1.97 -29.78 20.99
C LEU A 269 0.50 -29.82 21.43
N PRO A 270 -0.22 -30.91 21.17
CA PRO A 270 -1.57 -31.09 21.68
C PRO A 270 -1.58 -31.10 23.21
N GLN A 271 -2.34 -30.18 23.80
CA GLN A 271 -2.57 -30.09 25.24
C GLN A 271 -3.96 -30.63 25.57
N ILE A 272 -4.96 -30.28 24.74
CA ILE A 272 -6.31 -30.82 24.80
C ILE A 272 -6.72 -31.18 23.37
N SER A 273 -7.15 -32.43 23.16
CA SER A 273 -7.62 -32.93 21.87
C SER A 273 -9.08 -33.32 21.94
N LEU A 274 -9.89 -32.83 21.01
CA LEU A 274 -11.28 -33.25 20.87
C LEU A 274 -11.33 -34.66 20.27
N LEU A 275 -12.14 -35.55 20.88
CA LEU A 275 -12.42 -36.87 20.32
C LEU A 275 -13.10 -36.77 18.95
N LYS A 276 -13.95 -35.76 18.78
CA LYS A 276 -14.59 -35.41 17.52
C LYS A 276 -14.28 -33.95 17.20
N PRO A 277 -13.50 -33.67 16.13
CA PRO A 277 -13.26 -32.31 15.69
C PRO A 277 -14.56 -31.55 15.43
N GLU A 278 -14.57 -30.25 15.69
CA GLU A 278 -15.73 -29.40 15.44
C GLU A 278 -15.50 -28.54 14.21
N LYS A 279 -16.53 -28.26 13.41
CA LYS A 279 -16.34 -27.40 12.23
C LYS A 279 -16.07 -25.96 12.63
N LEU A 280 -15.05 -25.33 12.04
CA LEU A 280 -14.74 -23.91 12.27
C LEU A 280 -15.93 -23.01 11.86
N SER A 281 -16.65 -23.41 10.81
CA SER A 281 -17.87 -22.73 10.34
C SER A 281 -19.03 -22.75 11.35
N LYS A 282 -19.00 -23.61 12.36
CA LYS A 282 -19.91 -23.52 13.51
C LYS A 282 -19.38 -22.49 14.50
N TYR A 283 -19.46 -21.22 14.12
CA TYR A 283 -18.80 -20.11 14.79
C TYR A 283 -19.07 -20.02 16.29
N ARG A 284 -20.29 -20.33 16.76
CA ARG A 284 -20.60 -20.33 18.21
C ARG A 284 -19.85 -21.42 18.98
N ALA A 285 -19.71 -22.62 18.39
CA ALA A 285 -18.98 -23.72 19.02
C ALA A 285 -17.47 -23.46 18.99
N ALA A 286 -16.94 -23.04 17.83
CA ALA A 286 -15.54 -22.62 17.69
C ALA A 286 -15.19 -21.48 18.65
N ARG A 287 -16.05 -20.46 18.75
CA ARG A 287 -15.90 -19.33 19.68
C ARG A 287 -15.88 -19.77 21.15
N LYS A 288 -16.69 -20.76 21.53
CA LYS A 288 -16.72 -21.30 22.88
C LYS A 288 -15.39 -21.99 23.25
N LEU A 289 -14.82 -22.75 22.31
CA LEU A 289 -13.49 -23.35 22.49
C LEU A 289 -12.39 -22.28 22.50
N PHE A 290 -12.52 -21.25 21.67
CA PHE A 290 -11.59 -20.13 21.59
C PHE A 290 -11.47 -19.35 22.91
N GLN A 291 -12.52 -19.32 23.76
CA GLN A 291 -12.42 -18.71 25.10
C GLN A 291 -11.39 -19.38 26.02
N LEU A 292 -10.97 -20.60 25.69
CA LEU A 292 -9.96 -21.32 26.45
C LEU A 292 -8.52 -20.98 25.99
N ALA A 293 -8.38 -20.20 24.91
CA ALA A 293 -7.09 -19.73 24.45
C ALA A 293 -6.51 -18.66 25.40
N SER A 294 -5.19 -18.67 25.53
CA SER A 294 -4.40 -17.81 26.40
C SER A 294 -3.03 -17.49 25.76
N ASP A 295 -2.15 -16.82 26.50
CA ASP A 295 -0.78 -16.53 26.06
C ASP A 295 0.11 -17.78 25.95
N TYR A 296 -0.36 -18.95 26.40
CA TYR A 296 0.40 -20.21 26.34
C TYR A 296 -0.38 -21.36 25.67
N LEU A 297 -1.70 -21.20 25.45
CA LEU A 297 -2.55 -22.15 24.75
C LEU A 297 -3.28 -21.47 23.60
N SER A 298 -3.21 -22.05 22.42
CA SER A 298 -3.91 -21.54 21.24
C SER A 298 -4.91 -22.57 20.74
N LEU A 299 -6.02 -22.09 20.18
CA LEU A 299 -6.97 -22.95 19.48
C LEU A 299 -6.31 -23.49 18.21
N HIS A 300 -6.42 -24.78 17.93
CA HIS A 300 -5.83 -25.38 16.72
C HIS A 300 -6.90 -25.67 15.68
N SER A 301 -6.67 -25.16 14.46
CA SER A 301 -7.51 -25.43 13.29
C SER A 301 -6.66 -25.61 12.02
N ASP A 302 -7.19 -26.32 11.03
CA ASP A 302 -6.69 -26.36 9.65
C ASP A 302 -7.52 -25.50 8.69
N SER A 303 -8.36 -24.59 9.23
CA SER A 303 -9.39 -23.78 8.56
C SER A 303 -10.73 -24.47 8.27
N GLU A 304 -10.82 -25.81 8.32
CA GLU A 304 -12.10 -26.53 8.21
C GLU A 304 -12.59 -26.96 9.59
N GLU A 305 -11.72 -27.63 10.34
CA GLU A 305 -12.01 -28.23 11.63
C GLU A 305 -11.18 -27.59 12.74
N VAL A 306 -11.70 -27.68 13.95
CA VAL A 306 -11.06 -27.31 15.21
C VAL A 306 -10.75 -28.60 15.95
N PHE A 307 -9.47 -28.80 16.27
CA PHE A 307 -8.99 -30.04 16.86
C PHE A 307 -8.88 -29.99 18.39
N GLY A 308 -8.74 -28.80 18.97
CA GLY A 308 -8.55 -28.61 20.40
C GLY A 308 -7.60 -27.45 20.70
N LEU A 309 -6.82 -27.58 21.77
CA LEU A 309 -5.86 -26.58 22.23
C LEU A 309 -4.45 -27.13 22.17
N VAL A 310 -3.53 -26.31 21.67
CA VAL A 310 -2.12 -26.66 21.49
C VAL A 310 -1.22 -25.57 22.03
N SER A 311 0.02 -25.93 22.36
CA SER A 311 1.11 -24.99 22.58
C SER A 311 2.08 -25.05 21.40
N LEU A 312 2.72 -23.92 21.08
CA LEU A 312 3.75 -23.86 20.03
C LEU A 312 5.09 -24.38 20.54
N ARG A 313 5.85 -24.98 19.62
CA ARG A 313 7.28 -25.27 19.74
C ARG A 313 8.03 -24.46 18.68
N ASP A 314 9.35 -24.65 18.62
CA ASP A 314 10.20 -24.12 17.56
C ASP A 314 9.60 -24.42 16.18
N TYR A 315 9.45 -23.34 15.40
CA TYR A 315 8.91 -23.36 14.05
C TYR A 315 9.98 -22.87 13.08
N ASP A 316 10.16 -23.60 11.98
CA ASP A 316 11.02 -23.21 10.88
C ASP A 316 10.22 -22.29 9.94
N GLU A 317 10.51 -20.99 10.00
CA GLU A 317 9.83 -19.96 9.21
C GLU A 317 9.93 -20.17 7.69
N PHE A 318 10.92 -20.92 7.21
CA PHE A 318 11.07 -21.21 5.79
C PHE A 318 10.05 -22.22 5.24
N GLN A 319 9.28 -22.89 6.11
CA GLN A 319 8.26 -23.86 5.69
C GLN A 319 6.98 -23.19 5.19
N GLU A 320 6.58 -22.06 5.78
CA GLU A 320 5.37 -21.28 5.46
C GLU A 320 4.07 -22.10 5.49
N ASP A 321 3.95 -23.04 6.42
CA ASP A 321 2.83 -23.97 6.63
C ASP A 321 2.23 -23.94 8.05
N LEU A 322 2.58 -22.93 8.85
CA LEU A 322 1.99 -22.62 10.15
C LEU A 322 1.78 -21.11 10.30
N PHE A 323 0.55 -20.72 10.60
CA PHE A 323 0.16 -19.32 10.77
C PHE A 323 -0.59 -19.13 12.08
N GLU A 324 -0.68 -17.89 12.53
CA GLU A 324 -1.40 -17.51 13.74
C GLU A 324 -2.45 -16.45 13.41
N MET A 325 -3.68 -16.66 13.87
CA MET A 325 -4.70 -15.61 13.93
C MET A 325 -4.81 -15.12 15.37
N HIS A 326 -4.59 -13.83 15.57
CA HIS A 326 -4.68 -13.20 16.89
C HIS A 326 -5.93 -12.31 16.93
N VAL A 327 -6.84 -12.54 17.88
CA VAL A 327 -7.94 -11.60 18.14
C VAL A 327 -7.48 -10.58 19.18
N LEU A 328 -7.45 -9.32 18.78
CA LEU A 328 -7.11 -8.18 19.64
C LEU A 328 -8.34 -7.55 20.28
N GLY A 329 -9.51 -7.71 19.67
CA GLY A 329 -10.77 -7.20 20.20
C GLY A 329 -11.96 -7.43 19.27
N HIS A 330 -13.05 -6.72 19.54
CA HIS A 330 -14.28 -6.87 18.77
C HIS A 330 -14.08 -6.45 17.31
N GLN A 331 -14.29 -7.39 16.38
CA GLN A 331 -14.02 -7.19 14.95
C GLN A 331 -12.60 -6.68 14.65
N HIS A 332 -11.63 -7.04 15.50
CA HIS A 332 -10.24 -6.64 15.37
C HIS A 332 -9.33 -7.86 15.55
N TRP A 333 -8.68 -8.27 14.48
CA TRP A 333 -7.80 -9.43 14.48
C TRP A 333 -6.64 -9.27 13.49
N GLU A 334 -5.59 -10.05 13.70
CA GLU A 334 -4.37 -10.04 12.89
C GLU A 334 -4.09 -11.44 12.33
N LEU A 335 -3.47 -11.49 11.16
CA LEU A 335 -2.88 -12.70 10.59
C LEU A 335 -1.36 -12.58 10.69
N ASN A 336 -0.73 -13.56 11.34
CA ASN A 336 0.68 -13.56 11.67
C ASN A 336 1.38 -14.83 11.15
N HIS A 337 2.68 -14.73 10.90
CA HIS A 337 3.57 -15.83 10.53
C HIS A 337 4.93 -15.62 11.19
N ALA A 338 5.42 -16.63 11.93
CA ALA A 338 6.73 -16.60 12.59
C ALA A 338 6.98 -15.32 13.42
N GLY A 339 5.97 -14.83 14.16
CA GLY A 339 6.06 -13.61 14.97
C GLY A 339 5.91 -12.29 14.20
N HIS A 340 5.82 -12.33 12.86
CA HIS A 340 5.56 -11.16 12.03
C HIS A 340 4.10 -11.06 11.64
N THR A 341 3.54 -9.85 11.64
CA THR A 341 2.19 -9.60 11.14
C THR A 341 2.19 -9.45 9.62
N LEU A 342 1.26 -10.13 8.95
CA LEU A 342 1.04 -10.04 7.50
C LEU A 342 -0.07 -9.03 7.17
N MET A 343 -1.11 -8.98 8.00
CA MET A 343 -2.19 -8.00 7.90
C MET A 343 -2.93 -7.84 9.23
N LYS A 344 -3.50 -6.65 9.44
CA LYS A 344 -4.48 -6.38 10.50
C LYS A 344 -5.85 -6.16 9.88
N VAL A 345 -6.91 -6.67 10.48
CA VAL A 345 -8.28 -6.55 9.98
C VAL A 345 -9.14 -5.90 11.07
N ARG A 346 -9.73 -4.76 10.74
CA ARG A 346 -10.63 -4.02 11.63
C ARG A 346 -11.95 -3.75 10.92
N TYR A 347 -13.07 -4.14 11.55
CA TYR A 347 -14.42 -4.03 10.95
C TYR A 347 -14.49 -4.60 9.52
N GLY A 348 -13.75 -5.68 9.26
CA GLY A 348 -13.71 -6.36 7.96
C GLY A 348 -12.88 -5.65 6.88
N VAL A 349 -12.14 -4.61 7.21
CA VAL A 349 -11.20 -3.93 6.29
C VAL A 349 -9.76 -4.31 6.67
N PRO A 350 -9.02 -5.01 5.79
CA PRO A 350 -7.60 -5.28 5.96
C PRO A 350 -6.77 -4.00 5.87
N SER A 351 -5.65 -4.00 6.57
CA SER A 351 -4.62 -2.96 6.54
C SER A 351 -3.26 -3.62 6.71
N LEU A 352 -2.22 -2.96 6.21
CA LEU A 352 -0.87 -3.40 6.52
C LEU A 352 -0.65 -3.30 8.03
N PRO A 353 0.17 -4.20 8.61
CA PRO A 353 0.68 -3.94 9.94
C PRO A 353 1.37 -2.60 9.85
N ARG A 354 0.82 -1.60 10.55
CA ARG A 354 1.39 -0.26 10.53
C ARG A 354 2.88 -0.40 10.82
N LEU A 355 3.67 0.03 9.85
CA LEU A 355 5.11 0.05 9.90
C LEU A 355 5.50 1.51 9.79
N SER A 356 6.39 1.90 10.70
CA SER A 356 7.28 3.05 10.71
C SER A 356 6.78 4.25 9.93
N PHE A 357 6.62 5.35 10.65
CA PHE A 357 6.67 6.67 10.03
C PHE A 357 7.85 6.78 9.04
N ASP A 358 7.67 7.58 7.99
CA ASP A 358 8.77 7.90 7.07
C ASP A 358 9.89 8.60 7.86
N GLU A 359 10.93 7.84 8.20
CA GLU A 359 12.05 8.34 8.98
C GLU A 359 12.84 9.40 8.21
N ALA A 360 12.96 9.27 6.89
CA ALA A 360 13.67 10.25 6.08
C ALA A 360 12.93 11.59 6.12
N LYS A 361 11.60 11.55 5.97
CA LYS A 361 10.73 12.71 6.15
C LYS A 361 10.83 13.26 7.58
N LEU A 362 10.70 12.44 8.62
CA LEU A 362 10.79 12.92 10.00
C LEU A 362 12.13 13.60 10.29
N ARG A 363 13.25 13.03 9.83
CA ARG A 363 14.59 13.64 9.98
C ARG A 363 14.66 15.01 9.32
N SER A 364 14.09 15.12 8.11
CA SER A 364 13.96 16.39 7.39
C SER A 364 13.08 17.38 8.17
N ASP A 365 11.92 16.94 8.64
CA ASP A 365 10.95 17.77 9.37
C ASP A 365 11.53 18.30 10.68
N LEU A 366 12.21 17.46 11.46
CA LEU A 366 12.87 17.87 12.70
C LEU A 366 13.89 18.98 12.48
N ALA A 367 14.72 18.86 11.44
CA ALA A 367 15.71 19.88 11.08
C ALA A 367 15.06 21.20 10.62
N ARG A 368 13.87 21.13 10.01
CA ARG A 368 13.10 22.29 9.54
C ARG A 368 12.35 22.99 10.67
N ILE A 369 11.79 22.22 11.59
CA ILE A 369 11.02 22.72 12.75
C ILE A 369 11.97 23.34 13.78
N PHE A 370 13.08 22.66 14.12
CA PHE A 370 14.00 23.08 15.18
C PHE A 370 15.36 23.48 14.59
N ARG A 371 15.59 24.78 14.39
CA ARG A 371 16.78 25.26 13.65
C ARG A 371 18.12 24.99 14.33
N SER A 372 18.13 24.77 15.65
CA SER A 372 19.33 24.50 16.43
C SER A 372 19.57 23.01 16.70
N ILE A 373 18.74 22.11 16.16
CA ILE A 373 18.86 20.67 16.40
C ILE A 373 20.09 20.08 15.69
N THR A 374 20.81 19.17 16.35
CA THR A 374 21.95 18.47 15.74
C THR A 374 21.54 17.13 15.12
N GLY A 375 22.40 16.57 14.26
CA GLY A 375 22.16 15.23 13.69
C GLY A 375 22.12 14.11 14.73
N GLU A 376 22.81 14.29 15.86
CA GLU A 376 22.76 13.35 16.99
C GLU A 376 21.41 13.43 17.70
N ASP A 377 20.91 14.64 17.93
CA ASP A 377 19.60 14.89 18.56
C ASP A 377 18.46 14.32 17.71
N ILE A 378 18.48 14.56 16.40
CA ILE A 378 17.54 13.95 15.45
C ILE A 378 17.57 12.43 15.58
N SER A 379 18.76 11.83 15.56
CA SER A 379 18.90 10.37 15.65
C SER A 379 18.41 9.83 17.00
N ARG A 380 18.50 10.62 18.07
CA ARG A 380 17.98 10.30 19.40
C ARG A 380 16.46 10.34 19.42
N LEU A 381 15.84 11.41 18.90
CA LEU A 381 14.38 11.53 18.81
C LEU A 381 13.77 10.42 17.95
N VAL A 382 14.37 10.10 16.80
CA VAL A 382 13.93 8.99 15.94
C VAL A 382 13.92 7.66 16.70
N LYS A 383 14.95 7.37 17.51
CA LYS A 383 14.99 6.16 18.34
C LYS A 383 13.90 6.16 19.40
N LEU A 384 13.59 7.30 20.00
CA LEU A 384 12.51 7.45 20.97
C LEU A 384 11.14 7.22 20.31
N ILE A 385 10.92 7.79 19.12
CA ILE A 385 9.65 7.67 18.41
C ILE A 385 9.42 6.24 17.94
N ARG A 386 10.45 5.55 17.43
CA ARG A 386 10.38 4.10 17.16
C ARG A 386 10.03 3.29 18.43
N ALA A 387 10.63 3.64 19.57
CA ALA A 387 10.32 2.97 20.83
C ALA A 387 8.91 3.27 21.34
N ALA A 388 8.35 4.44 21.02
CA ALA A 388 6.96 4.79 21.30
C ALA A 388 6.00 4.01 20.40
N GLU A 389 6.37 3.77 19.13
CA GLU A 389 5.62 2.93 18.18
C GLU A 389 5.41 1.51 18.71
N ASP A 390 6.46 0.93 19.29
CA ASP A 390 6.45 -0.41 19.87
C ASP A 390 5.70 -0.50 21.22
N ALA A 391 5.26 0.64 21.78
CA ALA A 391 4.59 0.64 23.07
C ALA A 391 3.18 0.05 22.95
N ALA A 392 2.80 -0.79 23.91
CA ALA A 392 1.48 -1.43 23.95
C ALA A 392 0.31 -0.46 24.21
N HIS A 393 0.59 0.80 24.54
CA HIS A 393 -0.38 1.83 24.88
C HIS A 393 -0.10 3.09 24.06
N GLY A 394 -1.15 3.83 23.70
CA GLY A 394 -1.00 5.09 23.00
C GLY A 394 -0.17 6.09 23.81
N ALA A 395 0.73 6.81 23.13
CA ALA A 395 1.66 7.76 23.73
C ALA A 395 1.47 9.15 23.12
N LEU A 396 1.83 10.20 23.86
CA LEU A 396 1.87 11.56 23.34
C LEU A 396 3.19 12.21 23.73
N LEU A 397 4.05 12.47 22.75
CA LEU A 397 5.30 13.19 22.95
C LEU A 397 5.12 14.61 22.43
N ILE A 398 5.54 15.60 23.21
CA ILE A 398 5.57 17.01 22.82
C ILE A 398 7.02 17.46 22.85
N ILE A 399 7.54 17.83 21.69
CA ILE A 399 8.90 18.33 21.51
C ILE A 399 8.78 19.85 21.37
N ASP A 400 9.40 20.57 22.30
CA ASP A 400 9.37 22.03 22.41
C ASP A 400 10.75 22.54 22.89
N GLU A 401 11.31 23.56 22.23
CA GLU A 401 12.56 24.20 22.65
C GLU A 401 12.47 24.79 24.07
N ASN A 402 11.26 25.18 24.50
CA ASN A 402 10.96 25.74 25.81
C ASN A 402 10.32 24.71 26.77
N SER A 403 10.52 23.41 26.53
CA SER A 403 9.87 22.32 27.30
C SER A 403 10.07 22.42 28.81
N ALA A 404 11.21 22.94 29.29
CA ALA A 404 11.45 23.19 30.72
C ALA A 404 10.50 24.26 31.30
N ALA A 405 10.29 25.35 30.58
CA ALA A 405 9.37 26.42 30.98
C ALA A 405 7.92 25.93 30.92
N GLU A 406 7.57 25.16 29.88
CA GLU A 406 6.24 24.56 29.77
C GLU A 406 5.96 23.53 30.86
N ALA A 407 6.92 22.68 31.20
CA ALA A 407 6.80 21.76 32.33
C ALA A 407 6.57 22.49 33.65
N HIS A 408 7.17 23.67 33.83
CA HIS A 408 6.90 24.51 34.99
C HIS A 408 5.53 25.19 34.92
N ARG A 409 5.11 25.69 33.75
CA ARG A 409 3.79 26.32 33.52
C ARG A 409 2.66 25.34 33.82
N LEU A 410 2.79 24.11 33.32
CA LEU A 410 1.83 23.02 33.44
C LEU A 410 2.06 22.12 34.67
N ARG A 411 2.88 22.54 35.64
CA ARG A 411 3.23 21.72 36.83
C ARG A 411 2.06 21.28 37.72
N LYS A 412 0.87 21.88 37.55
CA LYS A 412 -0.36 21.48 38.24
C LYS A 412 -1.25 20.55 37.40
N GLN A 413 -0.87 20.34 36.14
CA GLN A 413 -1.56 19.55 35.12
C GLN A 413 -0.72 18.32 34.72
N GLY A 414 0.47 18.13 35.29
CA GLY A 414 1.36 17.02 35.02
C GLY A 414 2.45 16.90 36.07
N MET A 415 3.38 15.95 35.88
CA MET A 415 4.51 15.72 36.77
C MET A 415 5.78 16.31 36.14
N SER A 416 6.28 17.40 36.69
CA SER A 416 7.59 17.96 36.30
C SER A 416 8.70 17.10 36.88
N VAL A 417 9.76 16.86 36.10
CA VAL A 417 10.96 16.12 36.54
C VAL A 417 12.19 17.00 36.47
N HIS A 418 13.21 16.63 37.25
CA HIS A 418 14.55 17.13 36.94
C HIS A 418 14.95 16.63 35.56
N SER A 419 15.50 17.52 34.75
CA SER A 419 15.88 17.24 33.37
C SER A 419 16.73 15.97 33.31
N CYS A 420 16.27 14.98 32.55
CA CYS A 420 16.97 13.72 32.35
C CYS A 420 16.93 13.32 30.88
N LEU A 421 18.00 12.71 30.39
CA LEU A 421 18.06 12.22 29.02
C LEU A 421 17.12 11.03 28.88
N LEU A 422 16.13 11.12 27.98
CA LEU A 422 15.17 10.04 27.82
C LEU A 422 15.79 8.92 26.98
N THR A 423 15.65 7.68 27.46
CA THR A 423 16.04 6.46 26.73
C THR A 423 14.78 5.69 26.30
N PRO A 424 14.85 4.82 25.27
CA PRO A 424 13.74 3.94 24.89
C PRO A 424 13.12 3.14 26.04
N ASP A 425 13.94 2.63 26.96
CA ASP A 425 13.47 1.86 28.10
C ASP A 425 12.71 2.72 29.11
N LEU A 426 13.22 3.92 29.41
CA LEU A 426 12.52 4.88 30.27
C LEU A 426 11.23 5.36 29.64
N LEU A 427 11.25 5.63 28.33
CA LEU A 427 10.06 6.03 27.59
C LEU A 427 8.95 4.99 27.74
N ARG A 428 9.23 3.71 27.51
CA ARG A 428 8.26 2.61 27.68
C ARG A 428 7.62 2.55 29.07
N GLN A 429 8.37 2.95 30.11
CA GLN A 429 7.84 3.03 31.47
C GLN A 429 6.93 4.25 31.64
N LEU A 430 7.36 5.42 31.14
CA LEU A 430 6.60 6.66 31.27
C LEU A 430 5.29 6.65 30.47
N THR A 431 5.24 5.96 29.32
CA THR A 431 4.04 5.85 28.48
C THR A 431 2.90 5.07 29.13
N THR A 432 3.14 4.41 30.27
CA THR A 432 2.06 3.78 31.07
C THR A 432 1.20 4.79 31.82
N VAL A 433 1.64 6.04 31.90
CA VAL A 433 0.91 7.15 32.55
C VAL A 433 0.19 7.97 31.48
N ASP A 434 -1.12 8.16 31.65
CA ASP A 434 -1.93 8.99 30.75
C ASP A 434 -1.45 10.45 30.72
N GLY A 435 -1.37 11.00 29.51
CA GLY A 435 -0.98 12.40 29.26
C GLY A 435 0.23 12.52 28.35
N ALA A 436 0.74 13.74 28.22
CA ALA A 436 1.89 14.05 27.38
C ALA A 436 3.22 13.95 28.14
N ILE A 437 4.25 13.51 27.41
CA ILE A 437 5.66 13.61 27.80
C ILE A 437 6.25 14.85 27.12
N LEU A 438 6.83 15.75 27.91
CA LEU A 438 7.44 16.99 27.44
C LEU A 438 8.94 16.79 27.25
N LEU A 439 9.39 16.96 26.01
CA LEU A 439 10.76 16.80 25.56
C LEU A 439 11.31 18.11 24.98
N SER A 440 12.58 18.38 25.17
CA SER A 440 13.33 19.31 24.32
C SER A 440 13.90 18.60 23.07
N PRO A 441 14.30 19.35 22.03
CA PRO A 441 14.84 18.75 20.80
C PRO A 441 16.09 17.87 20.99
N ASP A 442 16.89 18.12 22.03
CA ASP A 442 18.03 17.29 22.43
C ASP A 442 17.62 15.97 23.12
N GLY A 443 16.33 15.71 23.30
CA GLY A 443 15.80 14.48 23.89
C GLY A 443 15.80 14.47 25.43
N MET A 444 15.96 15.62 26.08
CA MET A 444 15.80 15.73 27.53
C MET A 444 14.31 15.78 27.89
N CYS A 445 13.91 14.98 28.89
CA CYS A 445 12.56 14.97 29.46
C CYS A 445 12.45 15.98 30.59
N HIS A 446 11.41 16.80 30.55
CA HIS A 446 11.13 17.83 31.57
C HIS A 446 9.83 17.58 32.33
N GLY A 447 8.93 16.74 31.80
CA GLY A 447 7.73 16.31 32.49
C GLY A 447 7.00 15.19 31.78
N PHE A 448 6.11 14.50 32.48
CA PHE A 448 5.27 13.43 31.95
C PHE A 448 3.89 13.44 32.60
N GLY A 449 2.95 12.70 32.01
CA GLY A 449 1.55 12.70 32.46
C GLY A 449 0.89 14.09 32.36
N THR A 450 1.33 14.90 31.40
CA THR A 450 0.90 16.30 31.28
C THR A 450 -0.40 16.40 30.52
N ILE A 451 -1.41 17.01 31.13
CA ILE A 451 -2.66 17.39 30.48
C ILE A 451 -2.41 18.70 29.72
N LEU A 452 -2.44 18.61 28.39
CA LEU A 452 -2.24 19.77 27.52
C LEU A 452 -3.45 20.70 27.56
N ASP A 453 -3.19 22.01 27.60
CA ASP A 453 -4.19 23.04 27.35
C ASP A 453 -4.29 23.38 25.85
N GLY A 454 -5.23 24.25 25.49
CA GLY A 454 -5.41 24.67 24.10
C GLY A 454 -6.82 25.22 23.86
N MET A 455 -6.91 26.22 22.98
CA MET A 455 -8.19 26.80 22.56
C MET A 455 -8.76 26.01 21.38
N ALA A 456 -10.09 26.00 21.24
CA ALA A 456 -10.72 25.38 20.08
C ALA A 456 -10.27 26.08 18.78
N THR A 457 -9.97 25.29 17.74
CA THR A 457 -9.51 25.77 16.43
C THR A 457 -10.37 25.17 15.31
N GLU A 458 -10.34 25.78 14.13
CA GLU A 458 -11.08 25.28 12.95
C GLU A 458 -10.50 23.96 12.40
N SER A 459 -9.24 23.65 12.73
CA SER A 459 -8.54 22.43 12.32
C SER A 459 -8.99 21.18 13.10
N GLY A 460 -9.80 21.34 14.15
CA GLY A 460 -10.25 20.22 14.98
C GLY A 460 -11.08 19.21 14.18
N ASP A 461 -10.79 17.91 14.37
CA ASP A 461 -11.49 16.83 13.67
C ASP A 461 -12.21 15.92 14.67
N PRO A 462 -13.56 16.00 14.77
CA PRO A 462 -14.33 15.17 15.71
C PRO A 462 -14.28 13.67 15.38
N SER A 463 -13.82 13.26 14.18
CA SER A 463 -13.61 11.85 13.85
C SER A 463 -12.34 11.27 14.50
N ARG A 464 -11.43 12.14 14.96
CA ARG A 464 -10.17 11.76 15.61
C ARG A 464 -10.29 11.75 17.13
N GLY A 465 -9.41 10.99 17.79
CA GLY A 465 -9.42 10.83 19.25
C GLY A 465 -9.05 12.11 20.02
N ALA A 466 -9.35 12.11 21.33
CA ALA A 466 -9.06 13.24 22.22
C ALA A 466 -7.56 13.58 22.27
N ARG A 467 -6.68 12.57 22.27
CA ARG A 467 -5.21 12.74 22.28
C ARG A 467 -4.72 13.54 21.06
N TYR A 468 -5.19 13.16 19.87
CA TYR A 468 -4.87 13.85 18.61
C TYR A 468 -5.37 15.30 18.63
N ASN A 469 -6.65 15.51 18.94
CA ASN A 469 -7.24 16.85 18.95
C ASN A 469 -6.63 17.78 20.02
N SER A 470 -6.21 17.24 21.17
CA SER A 470 -5.51 18.02 22.20
C SER A 470 -4.09 18.40 21.74
N ALA A 471 -3.37 17.48 21.11
CA ALA A 471 -2.06 17.75 20.54
C ALA A 471 -2.13 18.83 19.44
N LEU A 472 -3.14 18.75 18.56
CA LEU A 472 -3.36 19.72 17.48
C LEU A 472 -3.52 21.14 18.00
N ARG A 473 -4.47 21.36 18.92
CA ARG A 473 -4.72 22.68 19.51
C ARG A 473 -3.49 23.21 20.27
N TYR A 474 -2.76 22.32 20.96
CA TYR A 474 -1.58 22.70 21.72
C TYR A 474 -0.43 23.15 20.81
N VAL A 475 -0.17 22.43 19.73
CA VAL A 475 0.86 22.78 18.74
C VAL A 475 0.49 24.06 17.99
N GLU A 476 -0.77 24.25 17.59
CA GLU A 476 -1.21 25.48 16.92
C GLU A 476 -1.07 26.75 17.80
N SER A 477 -1.01 26.58 19.12
CA SER A 477 -0.88 27.72 20.04
C SER A 477 0.51 28.38 20.06
N ALA A 478 1.57 27.69 19.62
CA ALA A 478 2.92 28.26 19.53
C ALA A 478 3.84 27.49 18.58
N TRP A 479 4.82 28.20 18.01
CA TRP A 479 5.86 27.65 17.15
C TRP A 479 7.26 27.97 17.69
N PRO A 480 8.28 27.10 17.55
CA PRO A 480 8.26 25.76 16.96
C PRO A 480 7.88 24.67 17.96
N ARG A 481 6.95 23.78 17.58
CA ARG A 481 6.54 22.61 18.37
C ARG A 481 6.24 21.43 17.45
N LEU A 482 6.53 20.23 17.94
CA LEU A 482 6.14 18.99 17.29
C LEU A 482 5.46 18.07 18.30
N ALA A 483 4.25 17.64 18.01
CA ALA A 483 3.60 16.54 18.71
C ALA A 483 3.76 15.24 17.92
N VAL A 484 4.07 14.17 18.65
CA VAL A 484 4.07 12.80 18.15
C VAL A 484 2.95 12.08 18.88
N VAL A 485 1.86 11.81 18.16
CA VAL A 485 0.67 11.15 18.68
C VAL A 485 0.76 9.68 18.29
N VAL A 486 1.02 8.81 19.26
CA VAL A 486 0.95 7.37 19.07
C VAL A 486 -0.43 6.88 19.51
N SER A 487 -1.14 6.24 18.60
CA SER A 487 -2.43 5.62 18.84
C SER A 487 -2.26 4.26 19.50
N GLU A 488 -3.27 3.83 20.27
CA GLU A 488 -3.31 2.50 20.90
C GLU A 488 -3.33 1.35 19.89
N ASP A 489 -3.71 1.63 18.64
CA ASP A 489 -3.62 0.69 17.53
C ASP A 489 -2.28 0.75 16.76
N GLY A 490 -1.27 1.43 17.31
CA GLY A 490 0.11 1.45 16.83
C GLY A 490 0.39 2.40 15.66
N GLY A 491 -0.49 3.36 15.37
CA GLY A 491 -0.20 4.41 14.39
C GLY A 491 0.43 5.64 15.01
N ILE A 492 1.25 6.34 14.23
CA ILE A 492 1.90 7.59 14.64
C ILE A 492 1.42 8.71 13.73
N ASP A 493 0.94 9.80 14.34
CA ASP A 493 0.72 11.07 13.65
C ASP A 493 1.73 12.11 14.16
N PHE A 494 2.25 12.91 13.24
CA PHE A 494 3.07 14.08 13.54
C PHE A 494 2.23 15.33 13.38
N ILE A 495 2.34 16.25 14.34
CA ILE A 495 1.64 17.54 14.28
C ILE A 495 2.64 18.66 14.56
N PRO A 496 2.91 19.56 13.61
CA PRO A 496 2.35 19.58 12.26
C PRO A 496 2.85 18.42 11.40
N ASP A 497 2.03 17.96 10.46
CA ASP A 497 2.50 17.12 9.36
C ASP A 497 2.90 18.03 8.19
N LEU A 498 4.19 18.34 8.10
CA LEU A 498 4.70 19.26 7.09
C LEU A 498 4.78 18.56 5.72
N PRO A 499 4.32 19.21 4.63
CA PRO A 499 4.65 18.76 3.29
C PRO A 499 6.17 18.63 3.09
N PRO A 500 6.63 17.66 2.27
CA PRO A 500 8.06 17.45 2.01
C PRO A 500 8.76 18.71 1.51
N ALA A 501 10.00 18.96 1.95
CA ALA A 501 10.77 20.06 1.38
C ALA A 501 11.24 19.71 -0.04
N ILE A 502 10.99 20.60 -1.00
CA ILE A 502 11.37 20.40 -2.40
C ILE A 502 12.43 21.41 -2.84
N ARG A 503 13.12 21.13 -3.95
CA ARG A 503 13.97 22.14 -4.59
C ARG A 503 13.12 23.09 -5.41
N ARG A 504 13.28 24.40 -5.21
CA ARG A 504 12.55 25.42 -5.99
C ARG A 504 12.80 25.27 -7.49
N SER A 505 14.03 24.94 -7.87
CA SER A 505 14.42 24.67 -9.26
C SER A 505 13.62 23.54 -9.94
N ALA A 506 12.99 22.62 -9.20
CA ALA A 506 12.10 21.61 -9.77
C ALA A 506 10.79 22.23 -10.27
N ILE A 507 10.19 23.13 -9.47
CA ILE A 507 8.99 23.91 -9.86
C ILE A 507 9.33 24.80 -11.06
N ASP A 508 10.46 25.52 -10.99
CA ASP A 508 10.85 26.44 -12.06
C ASP A 508 11.11 25.69 -13.38
N ARG A 509 11.68 24.49 -13.32
CA ARG A 509 11.90 23.63 -14.50
C ARG A 509 10.57 23.18 -15.11
N ALA A 510 9.61 22.74 -14.30
CA ALA A 510 8.29 22.35 -14.80
C ALA A 510 7.54 23.53 -15.43
N ILE A 511 7.60 24.72 -14.80
CA ILE A 511 7.05 25.95 -15.38
C ILE A 511 7.75 26.30 -16.70
N ALA A 512 9.07 26.19 -16.76
CA ALA A 512 9.84 26.43 -17.98
C ALA A 512 9.47 25.44 -19.10
N GLU A 513 9.28 24.16 -18.79
CA GLU A 513 8.87 23.15 -19.76
C GLU A 513 7.51 23.47 -20.39
N ILE A 514 6.52 23.86 -19.59
CA ILE A 514 5.22 24.25 -20.15
C ILE A 514 5.32 25.58 -20.93
N LYS A 515 6.18 26.52 -20.49
CA LYS A 515 6.46 27.76 -21.24
C LYS A 515 7.02 27.47 -22.63
N GLU A 516 7.94 26.52 -22.76
CA GLU A 516 8.53 26.14 -24.05
C GLU A 516 7.46 25.66 -25.04
N LEU A 517 6.46 24.91 -24.58
CA LEU A 517 5.38 24.37 -25.42
C LEU A 517 4.56 25.46 -26.12
N ARG A 518 4.55 26.69 -25.60
CA ARG A 518 3.87 27.84 -26.20
C ARG A 518 4.46 28.23 -27.56
N GLY A 519 5.75 27.94 -27.79
CA GLY A 519 6.49 28.33 -28.99
C GLY A 519 6.66 27.23 -30.04
N VAL A 520 6.17 26.01 -29.79
CA VAL A 520 6.38 24.86 -30.68
C VAL A 520 5.19 24.69 -31.62
N THR A 521 5.47 24.41 -32.90
CA THR A 521 4.43 24.17 -33.94
C THR A 521 3.58 22.93 -33.69
N ARG A 522 4.15 21.92 -33.02
CA ARG A 522 3.44 20.70 -32.61
C ARG A 522 3.73 20.41 -31.15
N ILE A 523 2.69 20.44 -30.32
CA ILE A 523 2.80 20.25 -28.88
C ILE A 523 2.83 18.75 -28.58
N SER A 524 3.80 18.31 -27.78
CA SER A 524 3.80 16.95 -27.21
C SER A 524 2.84 16.90 -26.03
N ARG A 525 1.79 16.09 -26.16
CA ARG A 525 0.80 15.88 -25.11
C ARG A 525 1.41 15.20 -23.87
N ALA A 526 2.31 14.24 -24.08
CA ALA A 526 2.99 13.54 -22.99
C ALA A 526 3.84 14.50 -22.13
N ARG A 527 4.63 15.37 -22.79
CA ARG A 527 5.41 16.41 -22.08
C ARG A 527 4.50 17.39 -21.35
N TYR A 528 3.41 17.82 -21.99
CA TYR A 528 2.43 18.72 -21.38
C TYR A 528 1.77 18.10 -20.14
N ASP A 529 1.17 16.91 -20.29
CA ASP A 529 0.47 16.24 -19.19
C ASP A 529 1.46 15.90 -18.07
N SER A 530 2.67 15.43 -18.38
CA SER A 530 3.70 15.14 -17.36
C SER A 530 4.11 16.37 -16.55
N ALA A 531 4.37 17.50 -17.21
CA ALA A 531 4.76 18.73 -16.51
C ALA A 531 3.59 19.30 -15.70
N LEU A 532 2.37 19.18 -16.24
CA LEU A 532 1.18 19.70 -15.57
C LEU A 532 0.75 18.82 -14.40
N ASP A 533 0.83 17.50 -14.51
CA ASP A 533 0.63 16.54 -13.42
C ASP A 533 1.58 16.84 -12.27
N PHE A 534 2.87 17.05 -12.57
CA PHE A 534 3.85 17.45 -11.56
C PHE A 534 3.44 18.74 -10.84
N LEU A 535 3.03 19.78 -11.57
CA LEU A 535 2.58 21.05 -10.95
C LEU A 535 1.28 20.87 -10.15
N ASP A 536 0.38 19.99 -10.60
CA ASP A 536 -0.88 19.66 -9.93
C ASP A 536 -0.62 19.02 -8.56
N GLU A 537 0.33 18.07 -8.52
CA GLU A 537 0.79 17.40 -7.30
C GLU A 537 1.54 18.37 -6.35
N HIS A 538 2.12 19.44 -6.90
CA HIS A 538 2.93 20.41 -6.16
C HIS A 538 2.24 21.76 -5.94
N ARG A 539 0.90 21.82 -6.02
CA ARG A 539 0.11 23.06 -5.82
C ARG A 539 0.46 23.84 -4.56
N PHE A 540 0.76 23.12 -3.46
CA PHE A 540 1.13 23.73 -2.17
C PHE A 540 2.34 24.69 -2.31
N TYR A 541 3.26 24.38 -3.21
CA TYR A 541 4.53 25.09 -3.37
C TYR A 541 4.49 26.19 -4.43
N LEU A 542 3.31 26.56 -4.94
CA LEU A 542 3.18 27.57 -5.99
C LEU A 542 2.96 28.96 -5.38
N ARG A 543 3.79 29.92 -5.81
CA ARG A 543 3.61 31.34 -5.51
C ARG A 543 2.42 31.89 -6.31
N GLN A 544 1.92 33.06 -5.92
CA GLN A 544 0.89 33.77 -6.69
C GLN A 544 1.35 33.97 -8.15
N GLU A 545 2.59 34.40 -8.36
CA GLU A 545 3.17 34.61 -9.69
C GLU A 545 3.27 33.32 -10.53
N ASP A 546 3.54 32.19 -9.86
CA ASP A 546 3.57 30.87 -10.52
C ASP A 546 2.18 30.49 -10.99
N CYS A 547 1.18 30.60 -10.11
CA CYS A 547 -0.21 30.30 -10.42
C CYS A 547 -0.72 31.12 -11.61
N ASP A 548 -0.45 32.43 -11.62
CA ASP A 548 -0.86 33.32 -12.70
C ASP A 548 -0.19 32.94 -14.02
N THR A 549 1.10 32.62 -13.97
CA THR A 549 1.89 32.17 -15.12
C THR A 549 1.35 30.84 -15.67
N ILE A 550 1.17 29.83 -14.83
CA ILE A 550 0.72 28.49 -15.22
C ILE A 550 -0.68 28.57 -15.82
N ASN A 551 -1.61 29.25 -15.16
CA ASN A 551 -2.99 29.39 -15.64
C ASN A 551 -3.05 30.03 -17.03
N SER A 552 -2.25 31.07 -17.29
CA SER A 552 -2.18 31.72 -18.62
C SER A 552 -1.62 30.81 -19.71
N ILE A 553 -0.63 29.97 -19.38
CA ILE A 553 0.00 29.08 -20.35
C ILE A 553 -0.91 27.88 -20.64
N VAL A 554 -1.52 27.30 -19.61
CA VAL A 554 -2.46 26.17 -19.72
C VAL A 554 -3.61 26.51 -20.67
N GLU A 555 -4.23 27.68 -20.50
CA GLU A 555 -5.32 28.12 -21.37
C GLU A 555 -4.90 28.18 -22.85
N PHE A 556 -3.69 28.64 -23.13
CA PHE A 556 -3.13 28.67 -24.48
C PHE A 556 -2.83 27.27 -25.02
N VAL A 557 -2.11 26.45 -24.26
CA VAL A 557 -1.64 25.12 -24.67
C VAL A 557 -2.81 24.17 -24.89
N GLU A 558 -3.81 24.17 -24.00
CA GLU A 558 -5.04 23.38 -24.19
C GLU A 558 -5.80 23.81 -25.45
N THR A 559 -5.92 25.12 -25.72
CA THR A 559 -6.58 25.63 -26.92
C THR A 559 -5.85 25.18 -28.20
N ALA A 560 -4.52 25.15 -28.19
CA ALA A 560 -3.72 24.67 -29.30
C ALA A 560 -3.82 23.15 -29.47
N LEU A 561 -3.76 22.38 -28.38
CA LEU A 561 -3.95 20.93 -28.38
C LEU A 561 -5.33 20.55 -28.94
N ARG A 562 -6.40 21.28 -28.57
CA ARG A 562 -7.76 21.08 -29.12
C ARG A 562 -7.86 21.26 -30.62
N LYS A 563 -6.99 22.08 -31.21
CA LYS A 563 -6.91 22.25 -32.67
C LYS A 563 -6.04 21.19 -33.33
N GLN A 564 -4.98 20.75 -32.64
CA GLN A 564 -4.03 19.74 -33.12
C GLN A 564 -4.63 18.33 -33.10
N GLU A 565 -5.37 18.00 -32.04
CA GLU A 565 -5.90 16.67 -31.78
C GLU A 565 -7.41 16.65 -32.01
N ARG A 566 -7.90 15.66 -32.77
CA ARG A 566 -9.34 15.36 -32.88
C ARG A 566 -9.79 14.46 -31.72
N ALA A 567 -9.42 14.80 -30.49
CA ALA A 567 -9.89 14.08 -29.32
C ALA A 567 -11.34 14.49 -29.00
N GLU A 568 -12.23 13.52 -28.85
CA GLU A 568 -13.64 13.75 -28.52
C GLU A 568 -13.87 14.02 -27.03
N VAL A 569 -12.89 13.72 -26.16
CA VAL A 569 -12.97 13.83 -24.69
C VAL A 569 -11.73 14.53 -24.14
N TRP A 570 -11.94 15.44 -23.18
CA TRP A 570 -10.90 16.30 -22.60
C TRP A 570 -10.97 16.26 -21.07
N ILE A 571 -9.81 16.17 -20.41
CA ILE A 571 -9.70 16.32 -18.96
C ILE A 571 -9.74 17.82 -18.64
N ILE A 572 -10.68 18.24 -17.79
CA ILE A 572 -10.79 19.61 -17.32
C ILE A 572 -10.13 19.69 -15.94
N ARG A 573 -9.06 20.49 -15.83
CA ARG A 573 -8.36 20.69 -14.56
C ARG A 573 -8.81 21.96 -13.85
N GLN A 574 -8.66 21.97 -12.53
CA GLN A 574 -8.93 23.16 -11.73
C GLN A 574 -7.81 24.20 -11.92
N LYS A 575 -8.15 25.49 -11.83
CA LYS A 575 -7.16 26.56 -11.87
C LYS A 575 -6.20 26.46 -10.68
N PHE A 576 -4.95 26.84 -10.90
CA PHE A 576 -3.93 26.92 -9.85
C PHE A 576 -4.18 28.15 -8.98
N VAL A 577 -4.13 27.96 -7.65
CA VAL A 577 -4.30 29.01 -6.65
C VAL A 577 -3.17 28.87 -5.62
N PRO A 578 -2.59 29.98 -5.11
CA PRO A 578 -1.52 29.89 -4.13
C PRO A 578 -2.06 29.41 -2.78
N ASN A 579 -1.18 28.80 -1.98
CA ASN A 579 -1.51 28.40 -0.62
C ASN A 579 -0.98 29.43 0.39
N PRO A 580 -1.83 30.02 1.27
CA PRO A 580 -1.40 31.02 2.25
C PRO A 580 -0.45 30.46 3.33
N GLN A 581 -0.36 29.13 3.49
CA GLN A 581 0.53 28.48 4.46
C GLN A 581 1.96 28.25 3.94
N LEU A 582 2.25 28.58 2.68
CA LEU A 582 3.58 28.43 2.10
C LEU A 582 4.59 29.38 2.78
N ASN A 583 5.51 28.80 3.55
CA ASN A 583 6.70 29.48 4.04
C ASN A 583 7.94 28.97 3.29
N GLU A 584 8.52 29.83 2.44
CA GLU A 584 9.62 29.44 1.55
C GLU A 584 10.85 28.90 2.29
N GLU A 585 11.21 29.47 3.44
CA GLU A 585 12.35 28.98 4.23
C GLU A 585 12.12 27.59 4.82
N LEU A 586 10.86 27.21 5.01
CA LEU A 586 10.48 25.92 5.57
C LEU A 586 10.31 24.86 4.48
N PHE A 587 9.88 25.24 3.28
CA PHE A 587 9.46 24.28 2.25
C PHE A 587 10.38 24.20 1.03
N TYR A 588 11.29 25.15 0.85
CA TYR A 588 12.33 25.06 -0.18
C TYR A 588 13.69 24.68 0.43
N GLN A 589 14.33 23.70 -0.18
CA GLN A 589 15.72 23.34 0.12
C GLN A 589 16.66 24.48 -0.32
N GLN A 590 17.73 24.72 0.43
CA GLN A 590 18.81 25.61 0.00
C GLN A 590 19.43 25.05 -1.30
N GLU A 591 19.60 25.92 -2.30
CA GLU A 591 20.08 25.56 -3.64
C GLU A 591 21.54 25.11 -3.68
#